data_AF-A0A8T4ZUY4-F1
#
_entry.id   AF-A0A8T4ZUY4-F1
#
_cell.length_a   1.000
_cell.length_b   1.000
_cell.length_c   1.000
_cell.angle_alpha   90.00
_cell.angle_beta   90.00
_cell.angle_gamma   90.00
#
_symmetry.space_group_name_H-M   'P 1'
#
loop_
_entity.id
_entity.type
_entity.pdbx_description
1 polymer ?
#
loop_
_entity_poly.entity_id
_entity_poly.type
_entity_poly.pdbx_seq_one_letter_code
_entity_poly.pdbx_strand_id
1 'polypeptide(L)'
;MSALRFRNTLFSLLVEELGTYIPQFKPYTLDYQMVIYASKDLEVWLKVKMNTDDNRVIYERLEENFRSKPRDLRISINFWAGMWLKKWRERVRILSTRFKMPPDHIEKIRKARKLYQNIDYKSELKSMAVKKLVDYGEICMIEPIAENLIVEEIARRIRKDDKSLIPAALDPLSIYNAVGGRISLLPKERGPLIYLNIKPTNIF
;
A
#
# COMPACT_ATOMS: atom_id res chain seq x y z
N MET A 1 -20.46 6.03 -18.40
CA MET A 1 -19.53 5.21 -19.22
C MET A 1 -19.28 3.91 -18.45
N SER A 2 -18.58 2.91 -18.99
CA SER A 2 -18.24 1.73 -18.17
C SER A 2 -17.16 2.09 -17.14
N ALA A 3 -17.20 1.50 -15.94
CA ALA A 3 -16.22 1.71 -14.86
C ALA A 3 -14.75 1.49 -15.32
N LEU A 4 -14.54 0.57 -16.27
CA LEU A 4 -13.26 0.31 -16.92
C LEU A 4 -12.69 1.55 -17.65
N ARG A 5 -13.56 2.37 -18.24
CA ARG A 5 -13.15 3.55 -19.00
C ARG A 5 -12.62 4.65 -18.08
N PHE A 6 -13.25 4.86 -16.92
CA PHE A 6 -12.81 5.90 -15.99
C PHE A 6 -11.53 5.51 -15.24
N ARG A 7 -11.30 4.22 -14.99
CA ARG A 7 -10.00 3.74 -14.47
C ARG A 7 -8.82 4.20 -15.35
N ASN A 8 -8.97 4.11 -16.67
CA ASN A 8 -7.94 4.59 -17.60
C ASN A 8 -7.78 6.11 -17.54
N THR A 9 -8.88 6.86 -17.43
CA THR A 9 -8.86 8.32 -17.24
C THR A 9 -8.12 8.70 -15.96
N LEU A 10 -8.39 8.02 -14.84
CA LEU A 10 -7.71 8.26 -13.58
C LEU A 10 -6.21 7.99 -13.68
N PHE A 11 -5.83 6.91 -14.37
CA PHE A 11 -4.43 6.60 -14.63
C PHE A 11 -3.74 7.71 -15.43
N SER A 12 -4.36 8.19 -16.52
CA SER A 12 -3.85 9.31 -17.32
C SER A 12 -3.71 10.60 -16.50
N LEU A 13 -4.70 10.92 -15.66
CA LEU A 13 -4.62 12.07 -14.74
C LEU A 13 -3.43 11.92 -13.79
N LEU A 14 -3.23 10.75 -13.19
CA LEU A 14 -2.07 10.51 -12.32
C LEU A 14 -0.73 10.64 -13.07
N VAL A 15 -0.64 10.19 -14.32
CA VAL A 15 0.55 10.39 -15.16
C VAL A 15 0.86 11.87 -15.33
N GLU A 16 -0.14 12.66 -15.72
CA GLU A 16 0.01 14.10 -15.91
C GLU A 16 0.42 14.79 -14.60
N GLU A 17 -0.30 14.51 -13.52
CA GLU A 17 -0.07 15.18 -12.24
C GLU A 17 1.27 14.79 -11.60
N LEU A 18 1.68 13.52 -11.66
CA LEU A 18 3.02 13.11 -11.22
C LEU A 18 4.12 13.75 -12.08
N GLY A 19 3.88 13.92 -13.37
CA GLY A 19 4.77 14.63 -14.30
C GLY A 19 5.03 16.08 -13.88
N THR A 20 4.08 16.74 -13.22
CA THR A 20 4.29 18.11 -12.70
C THR A 20 5.33 18.16 -11.57
N TYR A 21 5.51 17.06 -10.82
CA TYR A 21 6.44 16.98 -9.70
C TYR A 21 7.78 16.30 -10.04
N ILE A 22 7.86 15.62 -11.18
CA ILE A 22 9.02 14.83 -11.59
C ILE A 22 9.44 15.29 -12.99
N PRO A 23 10.39 16.23 -13.11
CA PRO A 23 10.78 16.82 -14.41
C PRO A 23 11.28 15.82 -15.45
N GLN A 24 11.79 14.65 -15.03
CA GLN A 24 12.34 13.61 -15.92
C GLN A 24 11.40 12.39 -16.04
N PHE A 25 10.13 12.54 -15.68
CA PHE A 25 9.17 11.44 -15.64
C PHE A 25 8.95 10.83 -17.02
N LYS A 26 9.21 9.53 -17.14
CA LYS A 26 9.04 8.76 -18.37
C LYS A 26 8.02 7.65 -18.15
N PRO A 27 6.71 7.93 -18.29
CA PRO A 27 5.62 7.01 -17.90
C PRO A 27 5.58 5.69 -18.68
N TYR A 28 6.36 5.55 -19.74
CA TYR A 28 6.51 4.31 -20.53
C TYR A 28 7.80 3.54 -20.22
N THR A 29 8.47 3.85 -19.11
CA THR A 29 9.69 3.17 -18.65
C THR A 29 9.48 2.56 -17.26
N LEU A 30 10.50 2.49 -16.40
CA LEU A 30 10.36 2.02 -15.02
C LEU A 30 9.39 2.90 -14.21
N ASP A 31 9.24 4.17 -14.57
CA ASP A 31 8.31 5.08 -13.92
C ASP A 31 6.84 4.65 -14.08
N TYR A 32 6.53 3.83 -15.09
CA TYR A 32 5.20 3.21 -15.25
C TYR A 32 4.79 2.45 -13.99
N GLN A 33 5.73 1.73 -13.36
CA GLN A 33 5.43 0.98 -12.14
C GLN A 33 5.04 1.91 -10.99
N MET A 34 5.64 3.10 -10.90
CA MET A 34 5.28 4.10 -9.89
C MET A 34 3.83 4.53 -10.04
N VAL A 35 3.36 4.75 -11.28
CA VAL A 35 1.95 5.11 -11.54
C VAL A 35 1.01 3.97 -11.17
N ILE A 36 1.39 2.72 -11.43
CA ILE A 36 0.58 1.57 -11.00
C ILE A 36 0.43 1.57 -9.48
N TYR A 37 1.51 1.80 -8.73
CA TYR A 37 1.44 1.88 -7.27
C TYR A 37 0.57 3.06 -6.82
N ALA A 38 0.77 4.25 -7.39
CA ALA A 38 -0.03 5.43 -7.07
C ALA A 38 -1.53 5.20 -7.34
N SER A 39 -1.87 4.60 -8.50
CA SER A 39 -3.26 4.29 -8.85
C SER A 39 -3.90 3.32 -7.87
N LYS A 40 -3.18 2.28 -7.44
CA LYS A 40 -3.67 1.32 -6.45
C LYS A 40 -3.85 1.95 -5.08
N ASP A 41 -2.87 2.72 -4.64
CA ASP A 41 -2.93 3.41 -3.35
C ASP A 41 -4.06 4.44 -3.31
N LEU A 42 -4.30 5.15 -4.41
CA LEU A 42 -5.43 6.08 -4.52
C LEU A 42 -6.76 5.34 -4.39
N GLU A 43 -6.93 4.20 -5.07
CA GLU A 43 -8.14 3.38 -4.94
C GLU A 43 -8.36 2.94 -3.48
N VAL A 44 -7.32 2.42 -2.82
CA VAL A 44 -7.38 2.00 -1.41
C VAL A 44 -7.72 3.17 -0.50
N TRP A 45 -7.09 4.32 -0.72
CA TRP A 45 -7.34 5.53 0.06
C TRP A 45 -8.79 6.01 -0.12
N LEU A 46 -9.30 6.03 -1.36
CA LEU A 46 -10.67 6.42 -1.67
C LEU A 46 -11.69 5.45 -1.06
N LYS A 47 -11.44 4.13 -1.09
CA LYS A 47 -12.28 3.13 -0.41
C LYS A 47 -12.47 3.47 1.06
N VAL A 48 -11.37 3.76 1.75
CA VAL A 48 -11.42 4.11 3.17
C VAL A 48 -12.14 5.44 3.39
N LYS A 49 -11.81 6.48 2.61
CA LYS A 49 -12.41 7.82 2.78
C LYS A 49 -13.89 7.89 2.37
N MET A 50 -14.32 7.05 1.44
CA MET A 50 -15.72 6.95 1.01
C MET A 50 -16.49 5.85 1.76
N ASN A 51 -15.82 5.10 2.65
CA ASN A 51 -16.39 3.98 3.39
C ASN A 51 -17.12 2.96 2.49
N THR A 52 -16.46 2.55 1.40
CA THR A 52 -16.95 1.58 0.43
C THR A 52 -15.83 0.65 -0.04
N ASP A 53 -16.14 -0.63 -0.24
CA ASP A 53 -15.21 -1.59 -0.84
C ASP A 53 -15.44 -1.76 -2.36
N ASP A 54 -16.51 -1.19 -2.90
CA ASP A 54 -16.90 -1.30 -4.31
C ASP A 54 -16.22 -0.22 -5.17
N ASN A 55 -15.30 -0.65 -6.04
CA ASN A 55 -14.62 0.23 -6.99
C ASN A 55 -15.58 0.94 -7.95
N ARG A 56 -16.75 0.36 -8.25
CA ARG A 56 -17.75 0.97 -9.15
C ARG A 56 -18.26 2.28 -8.57
N VAL A 57 -18.59 2.29 -7.27
CA VAL A 57 -19.03 3.48 -6.54
C VAL A 57 -17.98 4.58 -6.58
N ILE A 58 -16.70 4.21 -6.42
CA ILE A 58 -15.58 5.15 -6.50
C ILE A 58 -15.50 5.76 -7.90
N TYR A 59 -15.46 4.93 -8.94
CA TYR A 59 -15.31 5.42 -10.30
C TYR A 59 -16.52 6.22 -10.80
N GLU A 60 -17.75 5.84 -10.42
CA GLU A 60 -18.96 6.61 -10.72
C GLU A 60 -18.90 8.00 -10.10
N ARG A 61 -18.48 8.10 -8.83
CA ARG A 61 -18.36 9.38 -8.13
C ARG A 61 -17.23 10.26 -8.69
N LEU A 62 -16.11 9.64 -9.06
CA LEU A 62 -15.03 10.37 -9.75
C LEU A 62 -15.47 10.81 -11.15
N GLU A 63 -16.23 9.99 -11.89
CA GLU A 63 -16.77 10.34 -13.21
C GLU A 63 -17.75 11.52 -13.10
N GLU A 64 -18.64 11.50 -12.10
CA GLU A 64 -19.55 12.61 -11.81
C GLU A 64 -18.79 13.91 -11.49
N ASN A 65 -17.75 13.84 -10.63
CA ASN A 65 -16.90 14.98 -10.33
C ASN A 65 -16.13 15.47 -11.56
N PHE A 66 -15.66 14.57 -12.41
CA PHE A 66 -14.96 14.94 -13.64
C PHE A 66 -15.89 15.67 -14.63
N ARG A 67 -17.16 15.28 -14.71
CA ARG A 67 -18.15 15.94 -15.57
C ARG A 67 -18.63 17.28 -15.00
N SER A 68 -18.92 17.33 -13.71
CA SER A 68 -19.52 18.50 -13.06
C SER A 68 -18.47 19.57 -12.68
N LYS A 69 -17.30 19.16 -12.20
CA LYS A 69 -16.25 20.02 -11.66
C LYS A 69 -14.85 19.51 -12.03
N PRO A 70 -14.51 19.43 -13.33
CA PRO A 70 -13.24 18.85 -13.79
C PRO A 70 -12.01 19.52 -13.18
N ARG A 71 -12.05 20.85 -12.99
CA ARG A 71 -10.93 21.61 -12.40
C ARG A 71 -10.71 21.22 -10.93
N ASP A 72 -11.78 21.12 -10.14
CA ASP A 72 -11.68 20.77 -8.72
C ASP A 72 -11.16 19.35 -8.53
N LEU A 73 -11.62 18.42 -9.36
CA LEU A 73 -11.11 17.05 -9.35
C LEU A 73 -9.61 17.03 -9.70
N ARG A 74 -9.19 17.76 -10.74
CA ARG A 74 -7.78 17.85 -11.13
C ARG A 74 -6.91 18.42 -10.02
N ILE A 75 -7.35 19.49 -9.36
CA ILE A 75 -6.66 20.07 -8.20
C ILE A 75 -6.56 19.05 -7.05
N SER A 76 -7.63 18.31 -6.78
CA SER A 76 -7.65 17.29 -5.73
C SER A 76 -6.69 16.14 -6.02
N ILE A 77 -6.66 15.65 -7.26
CA ILE A 77 -5.73 14.59 -7.70
C ILE A 77 -4.28 15.09 -7.68
N ASN A 78 -4.03 16.33 -8.13
CA ASN A 78 -2.70 16.95 -8.06
C ASN A 78 -2.19 17.02 -6.62
N PHE A 79 -3.00 17.57 -5.71
CA PHE A 79 -2.67 17.67 -4.30
C PHE A 79 -2.39 16.29 -3.68
N TRP A 80 -3.26 15.32 -3.96
CA TRP A 80 -3.07 13.94 -3.50
C TRP A 80 -1.78 13.33 -4.06
N ALA A 81 -1.49 13.50 -5.35
CA ALA A 81 -0.28 12.99 -6.00
C ALA A 81 1.00 13.58 -5.39
N GLY A 82 1.01 14.89 -5.08
CA GLY A 82 2.12 15.55 -4.40
C GLY A 82 2.36 14.99 -3.00
N MET A 83 1.29 14.78 -2.23
CA MET A 83 1.36 14.15 -0.91
C MET A 83 1.83 12.70 -1.00
N TRP A 84 1.29 11.93 -1.95
CA TRP A 84 1.65 10.54 -2.19
C TRP A 84 3.13 10.43 -2.56
N LEU A 85 3.62 11.28 -3.45
CA LEU A 85 5.02 11.29 -3.88
C LEU A 85 5.97 11.63 -2.72
N LYS A 86 5.58 12.55 -1.84
CA LYS A 86 6.35 12.83 -0.61
C LYS A 86 6.47 11.57 0.25
N LYS A 87 5.36 10.84 0.45
CA LYS A 87 5.36 9.58 1.20
C LYS A 87 6.11 8.47 0.48
N TRP A 88 5.99 8.34 -0.83
CA TRP A 88 6.76 7.40 -1.63
C TRP A 88 8.26 7.56 -1.42
N ARG A 89 8.77 8.81 -1.47
CA ARG A 89 10.19 9.11 -1.22
C ARG A 89 10.62 8.79 0.21
N GLU A 90 9.73 8.91 1.20
CA GLU A 90 10.01 8.51 2.59
C GLU A 90 9.99 6.99 2.78
N ARG A 91 8.99 6.30 2.22
CA ARG A 91 8.64 4.92 2.55
C ARG A 91 9.27 3.87 1.64
N VAL A 92 9.63 4.23 0.40
CA VAL A 92 10.04 3.26 -0.61
C VAL A 92 11.51 3.43 -0.95
N ARG A 93 12.28 2.37 -0.76
CA ARG A 93 13.66 2.27 -1.26
C ARG A 93 13.72 1.28 -2.41
N ILE A 94 14.12 1.77 -3.57
CA ILE A 94 14.38 0.93 -4.74
C ILE A 94 15.75 0.30 -4.55
N LEU A 95 15.80 -1.02 -4.67
CA LEU A 95 17.02 -1.81 -4.54
C LEU A 95 17.50 -2.24 -5.93
N SER A 96 18.75 -1.89 -6.25
CA SER A 96 19.46 -2.37 -7.43
C SER A 96 19.99 -3.80 -7.25
N THR A 97 20.17 -4.23 -6.00
CA THR A 97 20.63 -5.58 -5.64
C THR A 97 19.78 -6.14 -4.51
N ARG A 98 19.59 -7.46 -4.49
CA ARG A 98 18.73 -8.12 -3.50
C ARG A 98 19.28 -7.87 -2.09
N PHE A 99 18.45 -7.30 -1.21
CA PHE A 99 18.81 -7.09 0.18
C PHE A 99 19.19 -8.42 0.85
N LYS A 100 20.37 -8.47 1.47
CA LYS A 100 20.86 -9.66 2.20
C LYS A 100 20.36 -9.60 3.64
N MET A 101 19.29 -10.35 3.93
CA MET A 101 18.88 -10.64 5.31
C MET A 101 19.57 -11.92 5.82
N PRO A 102 19.80 -12.05 7.14
CA PRO A 102 20.23 -13.32 7.73
C PRO A 102 19.29 -14.47 7.33
N PRO A 103 19.80 -15.66 6.96
CA PRO A 103 18.97 -16.79 6.53
C PRO A 103 17.86 -17.15 7.53
N ASP A 104 18.16 -17.13 8.82
CA ASP A 104 17.19 -17.41 9.88
C ASP A 104 16.02 -16.42 9.90
N HIS A 105 16.31 -15.14 9.61
CA HIS A 105 15.28 -14.10 9.54
C HIS A 105 14.38 -14.31 8.31
N ILE A 106 14.97 -14.67 7.17
CA ILE A 106 14.22 -14.99 5.94
C ILE A 106 13.29 -16.17 6.19
N GLU A 107 13.78 -17.24 6.84
CA GLU A 107 12.99 -18.43 7.12
C GLU A 107 11.84 -18.13 8.09
N LYS A 108 12.10 -17.30 9.11
CA LYS A 108 11.07 -16.86 10.07
C LYS A 108 9.97 -16.04 9.39
N ILE A 109 10.32 -15.08 8.53
CA ILE A 109 9.34 -14.32 7.74
C ILE A 109 8.57 -15.23 6.77
N ARG A 110 9.24 -16.20 6.14
CA ARG A 110 8.59 -17.17 5.25
C ARG A 110 7.54 -18.01 5.99
N LYS A 111 7.86 -18.51 7.20
CA LYS A 111 6.92 -19.21 8.07
C LYS A 111 5.75 -18.31 8.46
N ALA A 112 6.02 -17.08 8.88
CA ALA A 112 4.99 -16.11 9.25
C ALA A 112 4.01 -15.80 8.11
N ARG A 113 4.52 -15.64 6.88
CA ARG A 113 3.67 -15.46 5.70
C ARG A 113 2.75 -16.66 5.45
N LYS A 114 3.25 -17.88 5.60
CA LYS A 114 2.44 -19.10 5.47
C LYS A 114 1.33 -19.15 6.51
N LEU A 115 1.65 -18.83 7.76
CA LEU A 115 0.67 -18.77 8.85
C LEU A 115 -0.38 -17.71 8.57
N TYR A 116 0.04 -16.51 8.16
CA TYR A 116 -0.87 -15.42 7.81
C TYR A 116 -1.89 -15.80 6.73
N GLN A 117 -1.54 -16.67 5.77
CA GLN A 117 -2.50 -17.15 4.76
C GLN A 117 -3.61 -18.03 5.37
N ASN A 118 -3.38 -18.65 6.52
CA ASN A 118 -4.27 -19.61 7.16
C ASN A 118 -4.95 -19.06 8.42
N ILE A 119 -4.82 -17.77 8.71
CA ILE A 119 -5.48 -17.14 9.87
C ILE A 119 -6.94 -16.86 9.53
N ASP A 120 -7.84 -17.18 10.46
CA ASP A 120 -9.25 -16.80 10.37
C ASP A 120 -9.40 -15.28 10.34
N TYR A 121 -10.37 -14.76 9.58
CA TYR A 121 -10.62 -13.32 9.47
C TYR A 121 -9.41 -12.49 8.99
N LYS A 122 -8.52 -13.10 8.18
CA LYS A 122 -7.35 -12.44 7.60
C LYS A 122 -7.71 -11.16 6.83
N SER A 123 -8.79 -11.20 6.06
CA SER A 123 -9.24 -10.07 5.24
C SER A 123 -9.66 -8.90 6.12
N GLU A 124 -10.42 -9.16 7.17
CA GLU A 124 -10.89 -8.20 8.16
C GLU A 124 -9.72 -7.59 8.93
N LEU A 125 -8.77 -8.43 9.39
CA LEU A 125 -7.54 -7.98 10.04
C LEU A 125 -6.77 -7.00 9.14
N LYS A 126 -6.58 -7.34 7.86
CA LYS A 126 -5.91 -6.47 6.90
C LYS A 126 -6.70 -5.18 6.67
N SER A 127 -8.01 -5.25 6.47
CA SER A 127 -8.88 -4.09 6.26
C SER A 127 -8.87 -3.12 7.45
N MET A 128 -8.89 -3.64 8.68
CA MET A 128 -8.78 -2.83 9.89
C MET A 128 -7.41 -2.13 9.99
N ALA A 129 -6.33 -2.82 9.64
CA ALA A 129 -4.98 -2.24 9.61
C ALA A 129 -4.86 -1.16 8.51
N VAL A 130 -5.39 -1.42 7.32
CA VAL A 130 -5.45 -0.47 6.18
C VAL A 130 -6.22 0.79 6.57
N LYS A 131 -7.42 0.64 7.16
CA LYS A 131 -8.21 1.78 7.63
C LYS A 131 -7.43 2.63 8.63
N LYS A 132 -6.81 1.98 9.62
CA LYS A 132 -6.00 2.68 10.63
C LYS A 132 -4.79 3.39 10.02
N LEU A 133 -4.10 2.78 9.05
CA LEU A 133 -3.00 3.43 8.33
C LEU A 133 -3.45 4.72 7.65
N VAL A 134 -4.57 4.68 6.93
CA VAL A 134 -5.16 5.85 6.25
C VAL A 134 -5.61 6.92 7.24
N ASP A 135 -6.15 6.53 8.39
CA ASP A 135 -6.56 7.46 9.45
C ASP A 135 -5.35 8.16 10.10
N TYR A 136 -4.20 7.48 10.16
CA TYR A 136 -2.92 8.06 10.59
C TYR A 136 -2.13 8.75 9.46
N GLY A 137 -2.76 8.95 8.29
CA GLY A 137 -2.20 9.74 7.20
C GLY A 137 -1.21 8.99 6.31
N GLU A 138 -1.16 7.66 6.39
CA GLU A 138 -0.45 6.87 5.40
C GLU A 138 -1.29 6.78 4.13
N ILE A 139 -0.68 7.13 2.99
CA ILE A 139 -1.35 7.19 1.68
C ILE A 139 -0.56 6.43 0.62
N CYS A 140 0.64 5.96 0.93
CA CYS A 140 1.55 5.29 0.01
C CYS A 140 1.85 3.88 0.51
N MET A 141 1.81 2.90 -0.38
CA MET A 141 2.04 1.48 -0.10
C MET A 141 1.18 0.96 1.07
N ILE A 142 -0.07 1.38 1.15
CA ILE A 142 -0.93 1.17 2.32
C ILE A 142 -1.12 -0.33 2.59
N GLU A 143 -1.52 -1.10 1.58
CA GLU A 143 -1.73 -2.54 1.72
C GLU A 143 -0.42 -3.31 1.96
N PRO A 144 0.68 -3.08 1.21
CA PRO A 144 1.97 -3.70 1.50
C PRO A 144 2.49 -3.42 2.91
N ILE A 145 2.36 -2.18 3.41
CA ILE A 145 2.76 -1.83 4.78
C ILE A 145 1.89 -2.59 5.79
N ALA A 146 0.57 -2.60 5.61
CA ALA A 146 -0.33 -3.35 6.48
C ALA A 146 0.06 -4.83 6.57
N GLU A 147 0.27 -5.48 5.42
CA GLU A 147 0.63 -6.89 5.35
C GLU A 147 2.01 -7.16 5.98
N ASN A 148 3.00 -6.30 5.72
CA ASN A 148 4.33 -6.44 6.34
C ASN A 148 4.27 -6.33 7.86
N LEU A 149 3.53 -5.36 8.41
CA LEU A 149 3.39 -5.19 9.87
C LEU A 149 2.72 -6.41 10.51
N ILE A 150 1.69 -6.96 9.88
CA ILE A 150 1.01 -8.18 10.34
C ILE A 150 1.98 -9.37 10.32
N VAL A 151 2.68 -9.56 9.20
CA VAL A 151 3.66 -10.65 9.05
C VAL A 151 4.81 -10.52 10.04
N GLU A 152 5.29 -9.32 10.31
CA GLU A 152 6.33 -9.06 11.31
C GLU A 152 5.85 -9.34 12.74
N GLU A 153 4.60 -8.99 13.07
CA GLU A 153 3.98 -9.34 14.35
C GLU A 153 3.88 -10.86 14.50
N ILE A 154 3.35 -11.57 13.48
CA ILE A 154 3.28 -13.04 13.48
C ILE A 154 4.67 -13.63 13.63
N ALA A 155 5.65 -13.14 12.87
CA ALA A 155 7.02 -13.57 12.96
C ALA A 155 7.54 -13.42 14.39
N ARG A 156 7.36 -12.27 15.05
CA ARG A 156 7.78 -12.06 16.44
C ARG A 156 7.19 -13.11 17.40
N ARG A 157 5.96 -13.56 17.17
CA ARG A 157 5.29 -14.60 17.98
C ARG A 157 5.80 -16.02 17.74
N ILE A 158 6.49 -16.29 16.62
CA ILE A 158 7.15 -17.58 16.37
C ILE A 158 8.35 -17.72 17.33
N ARG A 159 8.23 -18.60 18.31
CA ARG A 159 9.32 -19.02 19.22
C ARG A 159 10.35 -19.86 18.47
N LYS A 160 11.61 -19.87 18.93
CA LYS A 160 12.71 -20.61 18.28
C LYS A 160 12.53 -22.13 18.25
N ASP A 161 11.87 -22.69 19.27
CA ASP A 161 11.82 -24.16 19.48
C ASP A 161 10.43 -24.81 19.34
N ASP A 162 9.40 -24.03 19.01
CA ASP A 162 8.02 -24.49 19.19
C ASP A 162 7.41 -25.04 17.88
N LYS A 163 7.31 -26.37 17.82
CA LYS A 163 6.53 -27.11 16.80
C LYS A 163 5.01 -26.89 16.96
N SER A 164 4.58 -26.29 18.07
CA SER A 164 3.19 -25.95 18.36
C SER A 164 3.05 -24.45 18.57
N LEU A 165 2.86 -23.69 17.50
CA LEU A 165 2.23 -22.37 17.63
C LEU A 165 0.86 -22.60 18.27
N ILE A 166 0.69 -22.13 19.50
CA ILE A 166 -0.61 -22.17 20.18
C ILE A 166 -1.59 -21.36 19.33
N PRO A 167 -2.77 -21.89 18.94
CA PRO A 167 -3.75 -21.18 18.13
C PRO A 167 -4.10 -19.78 18.68
N ALA A 168 -4.13 -19.63 20.01
CA ALA A 168 -4.33 -18.35 20.69
C ALA A 168 -3.27 -17.27 20.36
N ALA A 169 -2.05 -17.66 19.98
CA ALA A 169 -1.00 -16.72 19.59
C ALA A 169 -1.28 -16.06 18.23
N LEU A 170 -2.17 -16.63 17.41
CA LEU A 170 -2.56 -16.13 16.10
C LEU A 170 -3.96 -15.48 16.09
N ASP A 171 -4.50 -15.16 17.27
CA ASP A 171 -5.75 -14.41 17.39
C ASP A 171 -5.69 -13.07 16.61
N PRO A 172 -6.60 -12.83 15.64
CA PRO A 172 -6.58 -11.63 14.80
C PRO A 172 -6.70 -10.32 15.59
N LEU A 173 -7.51 -10.28 16.65
CA LEU A 173 -7.68 -9.06 17.46
C LEU A 173 -6.40 -8.73 18.23
N SER A 174 -5.76 -9.74 18.81
CA SER A 174 -4.46 -9.61 19.46
C SER A 174 -3.38 -9.13 18.49
N ILE A 175 -3.36 -9.63 17.24
CA ILE A 175 -2.44 -9.15 16.20
C ILE A 175 -2.75 -7.69 15.86
N TYR A 176 -4.03 -7.37 15.63
CA TYR A 176 -4.47 -6.01 15.31
C TYR A 176 -4.11 -5.01 16.39
N ASN A 177 -4.27 -5.34 17.67
CA ASN A 177 -3.95 -4.43 18.77
C ASN A 177 -2.45 -4.10 18.79
N ALA A 178 -1.58 -5.10 18.59
CA ALA A 178 -0.14 -4.90 18.53
C ALA A 178 0.28 -4.10 17.29
N VAL A 179 -0.23 -4.47 16.10
CA VAL A 179 -0.01 -3.74 14.85
C VAL A 179 -0.55 -2.32 14.94
N GLY A 180 -1.69 -2.12 15.60
CA GLY A 180 -2.33 -0.83 15.78
C GLY A 180 -1.47 0.14 16.59
N GLY A 181 -0.83 -0.33 17.67
CA GLY A 181 0.13 0.48 18.41
C GLY A 181 1.33 0.89 17.55
N ARG A 182 1.81 -0.03 16.71
CA ARG A 182 2.90 0.22 15.76
C ARG A 182 2.53 1.24 14.69
N ILE A 183 1.31 1.17 14.14
CA ILE A 183 0.78 2.12 13.15
C ILE A 183 0.74 3.54 13.72
N SER A 184 0.30 3.70 14.97
CA SER A 184 0.22 5.01 15.62
C SER A 184 1.56 5.73 15.75
N LEU A 185 2.69 5.00 15.67
CA LEU A 185 4.04 5.54 15.73
C LEU A 185 4.64 5.85 14.35
N LEU A 186 4.10 5.27 13.27
CA LEU A 186 4.60 5.42 11.90
C LEU A 186 4.73 6.87 11.41
N PRO A 187 3.86 7.83 11.80
CA PRO A 187 4.03 9.22 11.38
C PRO A 187 5.32 9.87 11.92
N LYS A 188 5.84 9.36 13.04
CA LYS A 188 7.08 9.86 13.68
C LYS A 188 8.33 9.21 13.11
N GLU A 189 8.19 8.08 12.42
CA GLU A 189 9.31 7.34 11.87
C GLU A 189 9.74 7.87 10.51
N ARG A 190 11.04 8.11 10.39
CA ARG A 190 11.69 8.47 9.12
C ARG A 190 12.45 7.26 8.61
N GLY A 191 12.13 6.80 7.42
CA GLY A 191 12.85 5.73 6.75
C GLY A 191 11.96 4.82 5.91
N PRO A 192 12.58 4.02 5.02
CA PRO A 192 11.86 3.14 4.14
C PRO A 192 11.22 1.98 4.93
N LEU A 193 9.95 1.73 4.64
CA LEU A 193 9.21 0.56 5.12
C LEU A 193 9.05 -0.50 4.04
N ILE A 194 9.26 -0.11 2.78
CA ILE A 194 9.13 -0.96 1.62
C ILE A 194 10.42 -0.93 0.82
N TYR A 195 10.90 -2.11 0.47
CA TYR A 195 12.06 -2.31 -0.39
C TYR A 195 11.59 -2.98 -1.68
N LEU A 196 11.68 -2.26 -2.79
CA LEU A 196 11.27 -2.77 -4.10
C LEU A 196 12.49 -3.21 -4.90
N ASN A 197 12.50 -4.47 -5.32
CA ASN A 197 13.40 -4.93 -6.36
C ASN A 197 12.76 -4.63 -7.71
N ILE A 198 13.12 -3.50 -8.30
CA ILE A 198 12.75 -3.21 -9.68
C ILE A 198 13.79 -3.89 -10.56
N LYS A 199 13.44 -5.04 -11.15
CA LYS A 199 14.25 -5.57 -12.25
C LYS A 199 14.04 -4.64 -13.45
N PRO A 200 15.09 -4.16 -14.12
CA PRO A 200 14.91 -3.57 -15.44
C PRO A 200 14.33 -4.67 -16.33
N THR A 201 13.05 -4.57 -16.64
CA THR A 201 12.48 -5.30 -17.76
C THR A 201 13.20 -4.76 -18.99
N ASN A 202 13.97 -5.62 -19.67
CA ASN A 202 14.39 -5.37 -21.04
C ASN A 202 13.10 -5.22 -21.86
N ILE A 203 12.66 -3.99 -22.06
CA ILE A 203 11.64 -3.66 -23.04
C ILE A 203 12.41 -3.38 -24.32
N PHE A 204 12.66 -4.44 -25.07
CA PHE A 204 12.76 -4.48 -26.53
C PHE A 204 12.16 -5.82 -26.98
#